data_AF-A0A7K3SBT6-F1
#
_entry.id   AF-A0A7K3SBT6-F1
#
_cell.length_a   1.000
_cell.length_b   1.000
_cell.length_c   1.000
_cell.angle_alpha   90.00
_cell.angle_beta   90.00
_cell.angle_gamma   90.00
#
_symmetry.space_group_name_H-M   'P 1'
#
loop_
_entity.id
_entity.type
_entity.pdbx_description
1 polymer ?
#
loop_
_entity_poly.entity_id
_entity_poly.type
_entity_poly.pdbx_seq_one_letter_code
_entity_poly.pdbx_strand_id
1 'polypeptide(L)'
;GPTETTIWSTAAVLDRGEPPHVGRPVRRTRAYVLDRTLSPTPVGVTGELHLAGDGVAHAYSGRPALTAERFVADPYGPPGNRMYRTGDLARFRADGTLEVLGRADHQVKIRG
;
A
#
# COMPACT_ATOMS: atom_id res chain seq x y z
N GLY A 1 2.25 7.95 -3.49
CA GLY A 1 2.59 6.62 -2.93
C GLY A 1 3.90 6.76 -2.17
N PRO A 2 4.38 5.70 -1.51
CA PRO A 2 5.72 5.69 -0.95
C PRO A 2 6.80 5.70 -2.05
N THR A 3 8.02 6.12 -1.73
CA THR A 3 9.16 6.15 -2.66
C THR A 3 9.50 4.75 -3.17
N GLU A 4 9.34 3.76 -2.29
CA GLU A 4 9.60 2.35 -2.50
C GLU A 4 8.67 1.71 -3.55
N THR A 5 7.65 2.42 -4.01
CA THR A 5 6.72 1.97 -5.05
C THR A 5 6.65 2.91 -6.25
N THR A 6 7.73 3.67 -6.48
CA THR A 6 7.93 4.53 -7.66
C THR A 6 6.90 5.67 -7.77
N ILE A 7 7.02 6.67 -6.89
CA ILE A 7 6.26 7.93 -6.88
C ILE A 7 4.77 7.75 -6.52
N TRP A 8 3.97 7.20 -7.43
CA TRP A 8 2.51 7.07 -7.28
C TRP A 8 2.09 5.62 -7.50
N SER A 9 1.20 5.13 -6.64
CA SER A 9 0.71 3.74 -6.68
C SER A 9 -0.81 3.66 -6.75
N THR A 10 -1.49 4.71 -6.32
CA THR A 10 -2.93 4.89 -6.44
C THR A 10 -3.22 6.30 -6.93
N ALA A 11 -4.35 6.47 -7.60
CA ALA A 11 -4.80 7.77 -8.09
C ALA A 11 -6.33 7.87 -8.03
N ALA A 12 -6.80 9.10 -7.89
CA ALA A 12 -8.21 9.48 -7.95
C ALA A 12 -8.37 10.76 -8.77
N VAL A 13 -9.51 10.88 -9.43
CA VAL A 13 -10.09 12.18 -9.79
C VAL A 13 -11.05 12.51 -8.67
N LEU A 14 -10.90 13.68 -8.05
CA LEU A 14 -11.73 14.12 -6.93
C LEU A 14 -12.63 15.25 -7.41
N ASP A 15 -13.93 15.12 -7.13
CA ASP A 15 -14.88 16.21 -7.35
C ASP A 15 -14.90 17.18 -6.16
N ARG A 16 -15.36 18.41 -6.42
CA ARG A 16 -15.48 19.41 -5.36
C ARG A 16 -16.47 18.93 -4.29
N GLY A 17 -16.02 18.92 -3.03
CA GLY A 17 -16.82 18.54 -1.87
C GLY A 17 -16.75 17.05 -1.52
N GLU A 18 -16.04 16.23 -2.30
CA GLU A 18 -15.82 14.84 -1.96
C GLU A 18 -14.76 14.70 -0.84
N PRO A 19 -14.99 13.84 0.18
CA PRO A 19 -13.96 13.53 1.16
C PRO A 19 -12.71 12.94 0.49
N PRO A 20 -11.50 13.42 0.83
CA PRO A 20 -10.28 12.98 0.16
C PRO A 20 -10.05 11.48 0.36
N HIS A 21 -9.64 10.82 -0.71
CA HIS A 21 -9.22 9.42 -0.70
C HIS A 21 -8.07 9.24 -1.68
N VAL A 22 -7.34 8.12 -1.58
CA VAL A 22 -6.19 7.86 -2.46
C VAL A 22 -6.56 7.09 -3.72
N GLY A 23 -7.84 6.72 -3.87
CA GLY A 23 -8.42 6.21 -5.11
C GLY A 23 -8.13 4.74 -5.33
N ARG A 24 -7.81 4.36 -6.57
CA ARG A 24 -7.57 2.97 -6.97
C ARG A 24 -6.13 2.78 -7.46
N PRO A 25 -5.59 1.55 -7.44
CA PRO A 25 -4.25 1.27 -7.97
C PRO A 25 -4.07 1.76 -9.41
N VAL A 26 -2.89 2.33 -9.70
CA VAL A 26 -2.50 2.66 -11.07
C VAL A 26 -2.20 1.38 -11.87
N ARG A 27 -1.99 1.52 -13.19
CA ARG A 27 -1.71 0.37 -14.06
C ARG A 27 -0.54 -0.47 -13.50
N ARG A 28 -0.70 -1.80 -13.60
CA ARG A 28 0.29 -2.81 -13.14
C ARG A 28 0.66 -2.70 -11.66
N THR A 29 -0.17 -2.03 -10.85
CA THR A 29 -0.06 -2.00 -9.39
C THR A 29 -1.22 -2.77 -8.79
N ARG A 30 -0.94 -3.53 -7.72
CA ARG A 30 -1.95 -4.15 -6.87
C ARG A 30 -1.84 -3.53 -5.47
N ALA A 31 -2.98 -3.28 -4.85
CA ALA A 31 -3.06 -2.84 -3.46
C ALA A 31 -3.85 -3.87 -2.66
N TYR A 32 -3.31 -4.26 -1.52
CA TYR A 32 -3.97 -5.15 -0.58
C TYR A 32 -4.08 -4.45 0.77
N VAL A 33 -5.23 -4.60 1.43
CA VAL A 33 -5.38 -4.22 2.84
C VAL A 33 -5.40 -5.53 3.62
N LEU A 34 -4.35 -5.76 4.40
CA LEU A 34 -4.08 -7.04 5.04
C LEU A 34 -4.13 -6.93 6.56
N ASP A 35 -4.55 -8.00 7.22
CA ASP A 35 -4.41 -8.14 8.67
C ASP A 35 -3.00 -8.62 9.05
N ARG A 36 -2.78 -8.81 10.36
CA ARG A 36 -1.49 -9.26 10.92
C ARG A 36 -1.04 -10.66 10.47
N THR A 37 -1.95 -11.45 9.89
CA THR A 37 -1.66 -12.79 9.35
C THR A 37 -1.42 -12.76 7.85
N LEU A 38 -1.33 -11.55 7.26
CA LEU A 38 -1.27 -11.29 5.83
C LEU A 38 -2.53 -11.71 5.07
N SER A 39 -3.68 -11.87 5.74
CA SER A 39 -4.96 -12.19 5.09
C SER A 39 -5.72 -10.92 4.67
N PRO A 40 -6.44 -10.90 3.53
CA PRO A 40 -7.17 -9.70 3.09
C PRO A 40 -8.31 -9.38 4.05
N THR A 41 -8.43 -8.10 4.43
CA THR A 41 -9.53 -7.66 5.28
C THR A 41 -10.82 -7.48 4.48
N PRO A 42 -12.01 -7.70 5.08
CA PRO A 42 -13.27 -7.33 4.45
C PRO A 42 -13.35 -5.83 4.11
N VAL A 43 -14.24 -5.49 3.18
CA VAL A 43 -14.56 -4.07 2.85
C VAL A 43 -14.97 -3.32 4.12
N GLY A 44 -14.46 -2.10 4.28
CA GLY A 44 -14.73 -1.23 5.43
C GLY A 44 -13.89 -1.55 6.68
N VAL A 45 -13.22 -2.70 6.72
CA VAL A 45 -12.36 -3.12 7.84
C VAL A 45 -10.95 -2.57 7.63
N THR A 46 -10.36 -2.04 8.70
CA THR A 46 -9.01 -1.48 8.68
C THR A 46 -7.97 -2.59 8.73
N GLY A 47 -6.95 -2.48 7.87
CA GLY A 47 -5.74 -3.28 7.89
C GLY A 47 -4.54 -2.45 7.44
N GLU A 48 -3.41 -3.10 7.24
CA GLU A 48 -2.19 -2.46 6.74
C GLU A 48 -2.12 -2.55 5.21
N LEU A 49 -1.82 -1.43 4.57
CA LEU A 49 -1.66 -1.35 3.12
C LEU A 49 -0.36 -2.02 2.67
N HIS A 50 -0.50 -2.92 1.71
CA HIS A 50 0.61 -3.54 0.97
C HIS A 50 0.47 -3.24 -0.51
N LEU A 51 1.57 -2.91 -1.18
CA LEU A 51 1.61 -2.53 -2.59
C LEU A 51 2.50 -3.48 -3.37
N ALA A 52 2.00 -4.04 -4.47
CA ALA A 52 2.71 -4.98 -5.33
C ALA A 52 2.68 -4.56 -6.80
N GLY A 53 3.54 -5.17 -7.61
CA GLY A 53 3.63 -4.94 -9.06
C GLY A 53 4.88 -4.19 -9.50
N ASP A 54 4.87 -3.70 -10.74
CA ASP A 54 6.07 -3.22 -11.43
C ASP A 54 6.73 -2.00 -10.77
N GLY A 55 5.97 -1.24 -10.00
CA GLY A 55 6.49 -0.07 -9.28
C GLY A 55 7.30 -0.39 -8.04
N VAL A 56 7.26 -1.64 -7.53
CA VAL A 56 7.97 -2.03 -6.30
C VAL A 56 9.48 -1.98 -6.52
N ALA A 57 10.17 -1.20 -5.69
CA ALA A 57 11.62 -1.07 -5.73
C ALA A 57 12.34 -2.41 -5.51
N HIS A 58 13.57 -2.50 -6.00
CA HIS A 58 14.36 -3.71 -5.84
C HIS A 58 14.69 -4.01 -4.37
N ALA A 59 15.22 -3.03 -3.64
CA ALA A 59 15.65 -3.15 -2.26
C ALA A 59 16.03 -1.77 -1.69
N TYR A 60 16.29 -1.72 -0.38
CA TYR A 60 17.12 -0.67 0.20
C TYR A 60 18.61 -1.02 0.01
N SER A 61 19.38 -0.13 -0.61
CA SER A 61 20.80 -0.36 -0.92
C SER A 61 21.62 -0.61 0.36
N GLY A 62 22.39 -1.70 0.39
CA GLY A 62 23.24 -2.07 1.53
C GLY A 62 22.47 -2.43 2.82
N ARG A 63 21.15 -2.64 2.75
CA ARG A 63 20.29 -2.85 3.93
C ARG A 63 19.42 -4.12 3.75
N PRO A 64 20.02 -5.33 3.70
CA PRO A 64 19.29 -6.56 3.40
C PRO A 64 18.25 -6.92 4.47
N ALA A 65 18.54 -6.73 5.76
CA ALA A 65 17.60 -7.03 6.84
C ALA A 65 16.32 -6.18 6.74
N LEU A 66 16.47 -4.85 6.58
CA LEU A 66 15.33 -3.95 6.39
C LEU A 66 14.60 -4.22 5.07
N THR A 67 15.33 -4.61 4.03
CA THR A 67 14.72 -5.02 2.76
C THR A 67 13.83 -6.25 2.95
N ALA A 68 14.30 -7.28 3.63
CA ALA A 68 13.52 -8.49 3.89
C ALA A 68 12.31 -8.22 4.79
N GLU A 69 12.41 -7.27 5.72
CA GLU A 69 11.31 -6.84 6.59
C GLU A 69 10.19 -6.13 5.82
N ARG A 70 10.54 -5.26 4.85
CA ARG A 70 9.58 -4.40 4.16
C ARG A 70 9.12 -4.92 2.80
N PHE A 71 9.95 -5.67 2.09
CA PHE A 71 9.65 -6.25 0.77
C PHE A 71 9.39 -7.74 0.91
N VAL A 72 8.17 -8.08 1.32
CA VAL A 72 7.73 -9.45 1.66
C VAL A 72 7.15 -10.17 0.44
N ALA A 73 6.98 -11.49 0.51
CA ALA A 73 6.38 -12.27 -0.57
C ALA A 73 4.93 -11.83 -0.87
N ASP A 74 4.53 -11.82 -2.13
CA ASP A 74 3.13 -11.57 -2.56
C ASP A 74 2.42 -12.92 -2.81
N PRO A 75 1.65 -13.46 -1.83
CA PRO A 75 0.97 -14.74 -2.00
C PRO A 75 -0.26 -14.67 -2.93
N TYR A 76 -0.67 -13.46 -3.33
CA TYR A 76 -1.84 -13.20 -4.16
C TYR A 76 -1.47 -12.93 -5.63
N GLY A 77 -0.18 -12.71 -5.90
CA GLY A 77 0.36 -12.51 -7.23
C GLY A 77 0.98 -13.78 -7.83
N PRO A 78 1.53 -13.66 -9.05
CA PRO A 78 2.37 -14.71 -9.64
C PRO A 78 3.53 -15.15 -8.72
N PRO A 79 3.93 -16.43 -8.76
CA PRO A 79 5.06 -16.93 -7.97
C PRO A 79 6.33 -16.10 -8.13
N GLY A 80 7.03 -15.85 -7.03
CA GLY A 80 8.27 -15.06 -7.00
C GLY A 80 8.09 -13.55 -6.88
N ASN A 81 6.85 -13.05 -6.93
CA ASN A 81 6.57 -11.64 -6.71
C ASN A 81 6.68 -11.23 -5.24
N ARG A 82 6.87 -9.92 -5.04
CA ARG A 82 6.95 -9.28 -3.73
C ARG A 82 5.94 -8.14 -3.63
N MET A 83 5.61 -7.81 -2.40
CA MET A 83 4.84 -6.63 -2.02
C MET A 83 5.63 -5.78 -1.01
N TYR A 84 5.48 -4.47 -1.11
CA TYR A 84 6.02 -3.51 -0.15
C TYR A 84 4.99 -3.25 0.95
N ARG A 85 5.38 -3.49 2.20
CA ARG A 85 4.63 -3.20 3.42
C ARG A 85 4.78 -1.71 3.77
N THR A 86 3.72 -0.92 3.61
CA THR A 86 3.85 0.54 3.64
C THR A 86 3.88 1.14 5.04
N GLY A 87 3.38 0.42 6.05
CA GLY A 87 3.12 0.98 7.38
C GLY A 87 1.88 1.88 7.45
N ASP A 88 1.14 2.08 6.35
CA ASP A 88 -0.08 2.87 6.34
C ASP A 88 -1.29 2.00 6.74
N LEU A 89 -2.12 2.51 7.65
CA LEU A 89 -3.41 1.90 7.96
C LEU A 89 -4.42 2.37 6.92
N ALA A 90 -5.14 1.43 6.31
CA ALA A 90 -6.06 1.71 5.23
C ALA A 90 -7.28 0.78 5.28
N ARG A 91 -8.29 1.10 4.46
CA ARG A 91 -9.41 0.21 4.15
C ARG A 91 -9.94 0.47 2.76
N PHE A 92 -10.57 -0.54 2.17
CA PHE A 92 -11.38 -0.34 0.97
C PHE A 92 -12.79 0.11 1.34
N ARG A 93 -13.33 1.08 0.60
CA ARG A 93 -14.76 1.39 0.55
C ARG A 93 -15.50 0.37 -0.30
N ALA A 94 -16.83 0.37 -0.21
CA ALA A 94 -17.70 -0.50 -1.02
C ALA A 94 -17.57 -0.27 -2.53
N ASP A 95 -17.20 0.95 -2.94
CA ASP A 95 -16.91 1.30 -4.33
C ASP A 95 -15.49 0.87 -4.78
N GLY A 96 -14.71 0.24 -3.92
CA GLY A 96 -13.34 -0.21 -4.21
C GLY A 96 -12.29 0.91 -4.19
N THR A 97 -12.62 2.12 -3.73
CA THR A 97 -11.62 3.16 -3.45
C THR A 97 -10.91 2.90 -2.11
N LEU A 98 -9.65 3.31 -2.02
CA LEU A 98 -8.83 3.16 -0.83
C LEU A 98 -8.84 4.45 0.00
N GLU A 99 -9.13 4.30 1.30
CA GLU A 99 -8.92 5.33 2.32
C GLU A 99 -7.67 5.02 3.13
N VAL A 100 -6.84 6.05 3.37
CA VAL A 100 -5.72 5.97 4.30
C VAL A 100 -6.14 6.66 5.60
N LEU A 101 -5.97 5.93 6.71
CA LEU A 101 -6.48 6.30 8.03
C LEU A 101 -5.37 6.75 8.98
N GLY A 102 -4.11 6.43 8.67
CA GLY A 102 -2.96 6.80 9.49
C GLY A 102 -1.80 5.85 9.31
N ARG A 103 -1.04 5.67 10.38
CA ARG A 103 0.19 4.88 10.41
C ARG A 103 0.10 3.79 11.47
N ALA A 104 0.62 2.62 11.14
CA ALA A 104 0.82 1.51 12.06
C ALA A 104 2.14 1.65 12.84
N ASP A 105 3.01 2.55 12.42
CA ASP A 105 4.32 2.84 13.00
C ASP A 105 4.46 4.33 13.38
N HIS A 106 5.69 4.74 13.70
CA HIS A 106 5.97 6.08 14.23
C HIS A 106 6.39 7.09 13.14
N GLN A 107 6.32 6.73 11.85
CA GLN A 107 6.64 7.70 10.80
C GLN A 107 5.57 8.80 10.79
N VAL A 108 6.02 10.05 10.62
CA VAL A 108 5.13 11.21 10.49
C VAL A 108 5.40 11.93 9.18
N LYS A 109 4.34 12.52 8.60
CA LYS A 109 4.43 13.41 7.44
C LYS A 109 4.19 14.84 7.90
N ILE A 110 5.24 15.67 7.92
CA ILE A 110 5.16 17.07 8.35
C ILE A 110 5.35 17.95 7.12
N ARG A 111 4.24 18.52 6.62
CA ARG A 111 4.22 19.39 5.44
C ARG A 111 4.77 18.72 4.17
N GLY A 112 4.50 17.43 3.99
CA GLY A 112 4.96 16.61 2.87
C GLY A 112 5.83 15.46 3.36
#